data_AF-A0AAU9ID68-F1
#
_entry.id   AF-A0AAU9ID68-F1
#
_cell.length_a   1.000
_cell.length_b   1.000
_cell.length_c   1.000
_cell.angle_alpha   90.00
_cell.angle_beta   90.00
_cell.angle_gamma   90.00
#
_symmetry.space_group_name_H-M   'P 1'
#
loop_
_entity.id
_entity.type
_entity.pdbx_description
1 polymer ?
#
loop_
_entity_poly.entity_id
_entity_poly.type
_entity_poly.pdbx_seq_one_letter_code
_entity_poly.pdbx_strand_id
1 'polypeptide(L)'
;MDNKQKILSMLRTTFKHGRFYPSQNRPFILQGVHEHYEKFKTITDENEFKEHMRMAEMLLEHFRASHAKVIELRTGVKLTSLNSPVSVSKPGPEFTFF
;
A
#
# COMPACT_ATOMS: atom_id res chain seq x y z
N MET A 1 14.82 -12.63 -5.77
CA MET A 1 13.63 -12.28 -6.56
C MET A 1 13.95 -11.04 -7.36
N ASP A 2 13.62 -11.00 -8.64
CA ASP A 2 13.74 -9.81 -9.48
C ASP A 2 12.82 -8.69 -8.93
N ASN A 3 13.35 -7.47 -8.79
CA ASN A 3 12.61 -6.31 -8.29
C ASN A 3 11.31 -6.07 -9.08
N LYS A 4 11.34 -6.32 -10.39
CA LYS A 4 10.17 -6.20 -11.26
C LYS A 4 9.06 -7.18 -10.86
N GLN A 5 9.40 -8.42 -10.52
CA GLN A 5 8.44 -9.41 -10.05
C GLN A 5 7.86 -9.05 -8.68
N LYS A 6 8.69 -8.52 -7.77
CA LYS A 6 8.23 -8.04 -6.45
C LYS A 6 7.19 -6.93 -6.63
N ILE A 7 7.48 -5.93 -7.46
CA ILE A 7 6.59 -4.79 -7.73
C ILE A 7 5.26 -5.25 -8.34
N LEU A 8 5.29 -6.13 -9.35
CA LEU A 8 4.08 -6.67 -9.96
C LEU A 8 3.23 -7.49 -8.97
N SER A 9 3.89 -8.27 -8.11
CA SER A 9 3.22 -9.03 -7.05
C SER A 9 2.54 -8.11 -6.03
N MET A 10 3.23 -7.05 -5.61
CA MET A 10 2.68 -6.02 -4.73
C MET A 10 1.49 -5.32 -5.36
N LEU A 11 1.61 -4.85 -6.60
CA LEU A 11 0.51 -4.23 -7.35
C LEU A 11 -0.73 -5.13 -7.37
N ARG A 12 -0.60 -6.40 -7.78
CA ARG A 12 -1.71 -7.36 -7.80
C ARG A 12 -2.36 -7.54 -6.43
N THR A 13 -1.53 -7.62 -5.38
CA THR A 13 -2.01 -7.77 -4.00
C THR A 13 -2.73 -6.50 -3.53
N THR A 14 -2.17 -5.34 -3.80
CA THR A 14 -2.76 -4.03 -3.50
C THR A 14 -4.14 -3.90 -4.15
N PHE A 15 -4.31 -4.26 -5.42
CA PHE A 15 -5.61 -4.23 -6.09
C PHE A 15 -6.61 -5.25 -5.51
N LYS A 16 -6.14 -6.45 -5.15
CA LYS A 16 -6.97 -7.48 -4.52
C LYS A 16 -7.61 -6.98 -3.21
N HIS A 17 -6.86 -6.28 -2.38
CA HIS A 17 -7.37 -5.71 -1.13
C HIS A 17 -8.09 -4.37 -1.35
N GLY A 18 -7.55 -3.53 -2.24
CA GLY A 18 -8.07 -2.21 -2.55
C GLY A 18 -9.49 -2.20 -3.10
N ARG A 19 -9.95 -3.29 -3.75
CA ARG A 19 -11.34 -3.45 -4.19
C ARG A 19 -12.38 -3.35 -3.06
N PHE A 20 -11.96 -3.63 -1.82
CA PHE A 20 -12.81 -3.56 -0.63
C PHE A 20 -12.65 -2.25 0.15
N TYR A 21 -11.88 -1.29 -0.37
CA TYR A 21 -11.65 -0.03 0.32
C TYR A 21 -12.99 0.75 0.48
N PRO A 22 -13.33 1.20 1.71
CA PRO A 22 -14.63 1.78 2.01
C PRO A 22 -14.69 3.27 1.63
N SER A 23 -14.54 3.57 0.34
CA SER A 23 -14.65 4.93 -0.21
C SER A 23 -15.47 4.94 -1.49
N GLN A 24 -16.30 5.97 -1.67
CA GLN A 24 -17.02 6.21 -2.93
C GLN A 24 -16.05 6.58 -4.08
N ASN A 25 -14.92 7.20 -3.75
CA ASN A 25 -13.87 7.57 -4.71
C ASN A 25 -12.85 6.45 -4.93
N ARG A 26 -13.16 5.21 -4.53
CA ARG A 26 -12.26 4.05 -4.67
C ARG A 26 -11.68 3.90 -6.09
N PRO A 27 -12.45 4.03 -7.19
CA PRO A 27 -11.87 3.93 -8.54
C PRO A 27 -10.73 4.93 -8.79
N PHE A 28 -10.91 6.19 -8.40
CA PHE A 28 -9.89 7.23 -8.53
C PHE A 28 -8.66 6.97 -7.66
N ILE A 29 -8.88 6.48 -6.43
CA ILE A 29 -7.78 6.09 -5.53
C ILE A 29 -6.97 4.94 -6.14
N LEU A 30 -7.64 3.91 -6.68
CA LEU A 30 -6.97 2.77 -7.31
C LEU A 30 -6.25 3.17 -8.61
N GLN A 31 -6.79 4.14 -9.35
CA GLN A 31 -6.09 4.74 -10.49
C GLN A 31 -4.79 5.43 -10.03
N GLY A 32 -4.82 6.27 -8.99
CA GLY A 32 -3.61 6.91 -8.46
C GLY A 32 -2.58 5.89 -7.95
N VAL A 33 -3.03 4.78 -7.37
CA VAL A 33 -2.15 3.66 -7.01
C VAL A 33 -1.52 3.04 -8.25
N HIS A 34 -2.29 2.78 -9.31
CA HIS A 34 -1.74 2.27 -10.57
C HIS A 34 -0.65 3.18 -11.13
N GLU A 35 -0.93 4.49 -11.20
CA GLU A 35 0.01 5.50 -11.68
C GLU A 35 1.28 5.54 -10.83
N HIS A 36 1.17 5.38 -9.50
CA HIS A 36 2.33 5.27 -8.62
C HIS A 36 3.20 4.06 -8.96
N TYR A 37 2.60 2.89 -9.22
CA TYR A 37 3.34 1.68 -9.58
C TYR A 37 3.96 1.75 -10.99
N GLU A 38 3.36 2.52 -11.90
CA GLU A 38 3.93 2.74 -13.24
C GLU A 38 5.25 3.52 -13.19
N LYS A 39 5.43 4.41 -12.20
CA LYS A 39 6.68 5.18 -12.01
C LYS A 39 7.91 4.30 -11.80
N PHE A 40 7.77 3.10 -11.25
CA PHE A 40 8.90 2.17 -11.08
C PHE A 40 9.61 1.80 -12.40
N LYS A 41 8.97 2.00 -13.56
CA LYS A 41 9.60 1.76 -14.87
C LYS A 41 10.64 2.82 -15.23
N THR A 42 10.55 4.02 -14.65
CA THR A 42 11.36 5.19 -15.02
C THR A 42 12.34 5.61 -13.93
N ILE A 43 12.20 5.09 -12.71
CA ILE A 43 13.11 5.41 -11.60
C ILE A 43 14.47 4.77 -11.85
N THR A 44 15.50 5.62 -11.93
CA THR A 44 16.89 5.20 -12.05
C THR A 44 17.69 5.39 -10.76
N ASP A 45 17.25 6.29 -9.89
CA ASP A 45 17.91 6.58 -8.61
C ASP A 45 17.55 5.53 -7.55
N GLU A 46 18.55 5.06 -6.81
CA GLU A 46 18.36 3.99 -5.83
C GLU A 46 17.60 4.46 -4.58
N ASN A 47 17.78 5.73 -4.17
CA ASN A 47 17.09 6.28 -3.00
C ASN A 47 15.62 6.55 -3.33
N GLU A 48 15.35 7.12 -4.51
CA GLU A 48 13.99 7.27 -5.04
C GLU A 48 13.29 5.91 -5.14
N PHE A 49 13.99 4.88 -5.64
CA PHE A 49 13.43 3.53 -5.72
C PHE A 49 13.06 2.98 -4.34
N LYS A 50 13.94 3.14 -3.34
CA LYS A 50 13.68 2.71 -1.96
C LYS A 50 12.47 3.42 -1.35
N GLU A 51 12.35 4.73 -1.57
CA GLU A 51 11.23 5.50 -1.03
C GLU A 51 9.91 5.13 -1.71
N HIS A 52 9.91 4.94 -3.02
CA HIS A 52 8.76 4.42 -3.75
C HIS A 52 8.36 3.03 -3.27
N MET A 53 9.32 2.13 -3.04
CA MET A 53 9.05 0.82 -2.46
C MET A 53 8.42 0.91 -1.06
N ARG A 54 8.94 1.80 -0.21
CA ARG A 54 8.39 2.04 1.14
C ARG A 54 6.95 2.53 1.08
N MET A 55 6.65 3.49 0.19
CA MET A 55 5.29 3.99 -0.04
C MET A 55 4.34 2.89 -0.56
N ALA A 56 4.81 2.06 -1.48
CA ALA A 56 4.04 0.95 -2.01
C ALA A 56 3.70 -0.09 -0.92
N GLU A 57 4.63 -0.37 -0.01
CA GLU A 57 4.43 -1.23 1.16
C GLU A 57 3.42 -0.60 2.15
N MET A 58 3.51 0.71 2.42
CA MET A 58 2.50 1.44 3.22
C MET A 58 1.09 1.29 2.65
N LEU A 59 0.93 1.54 1.35
CA LEU A 59 -0.36 1.47 0.68
C LEU A 59 -0.95 0.06 0.77
N LEU A 60 -0.13 -0.96 0.54
CA LEU A 60 -0.53 -2.35 0.64
C LEU A 60 -1.05 -2.69 2.04
N GLU A 61 -0.32 -2.31 3.09
CA GLU A 61 -0.74 -2.56 4.48
C GLU A 61 -2.03 -1.82 4.82
N HIS A 62 -2.18 -0.58 4.36
CA HIS A 62 -3.41 0.18 4.57
C HIS A 62 -4.65 -0.49 3.93
N PHE A 63 -4.51 -0.98 2.69
CA PHE A 63 -5.59 -1.72 2.03
C PHE A 63 -5.85 -3.08 2.69
N ARG A 64 -4.81 -3.77 3.18
CA ARG A 64 -4.97 -5.01 3.95
C ARG A 64 -5.77 -4.76 5.23
N ALA A 65 -5.41 -3.74 6.00
CA ALA A 65 -6.13 -3.35 7.22
C ALA A 65 -7.58 -2.98 6.94
N SER A 66 -7.83 -2.20 5.88
CA SER A 66 -9.18 -1.84 5.46
C SER A 66 -10.01 -3.07 5.09
N HIS A 67 -9.44 -3.99 4.31
CA HIS A 67 -10.11 -5.22 3.92
C HIS A 67 -10.37 -6.14 5.12
N ALA A 68 -9.40 -6.30 6.03
CA ALA A 68 -9.59 -7.04 7.27
C ALA A 68 -10.73 -6.45 8.11
N LYS A 69 -10.84 -5.12 8.18
CA LYS A 69 -11.93 -4.45 8.87
C LYS A 69 -13.29 -4.73 8.23
N VAL A 70 -13.36 -4.76 6.91
CA VAL A 70 -14.58 -5.16 6.18
C VAL A 70 -14.98 -6.59 6.49
N ILE A 71 -14.03 -7.51 6.62
CA ILE A 71 -14.31 -8.89 7.02
C ILE A 71 -14.85 -8.93 8.46
N GLU A 72 -14.19 -8.26 9.40
CA GLU A 72 -14.63 -8.16 10.81
C GLU A 72 -16.07 -7.64 10.91
N LEU A 73 -16.40 -6.57 10.18
CA LEU A 73 -17.75 -6.00 10.17
C LEU A 73 -18.80 -6.96 9.59
N ARG A 74 -18.42 -7.85 8.67
CA ARG A 74 -19.34 -8.82 8.04
C ARG A 74 -19.53 -10.08 8.86
N THR A 75 -18.48 -10.55 9.53
CA THR A 75 -18.49 -11.85 10.22
C THR A 75 -18.63 -11.73 11.73
N GLY A 76 -18.42 -10.54 12.30
CA GLY A 76 -18.33 -10.33 13.75
C GLY A 76 -17.05 -10.90 14.39
N VAL A 77 -16.16 -11.49 13.59
CA VAL A 77 -14.91 -12.11 14.08
C VAL A 77 -13.75 -11.14 13.87
N LYS A 78 -13.08 -10.77 14.96
CA LYS A 78 -11.83 -10.00 14.90
C LYS A 78 -10.72 -10.87 14.33
N LEU A 79 -10.22 -10.48 13.16
CA LEU A 79 -9.00 -11.03 12.59
C LEU A 79 -7.80 -10.47 13.38
N THR A 80 -7.36 -11.17 14.43
CA THR A 80 -6.10 -10.90 15.13
C THR A 80 -4.91 -11.39 14.32
N SER A 81 -4.62 -10.73 13.20
CA SER A 81 -3.40 -10.99 12.43
C SER A 81 -3.20 -9.91 11.36
N LEU A 82 -2.80 -8.72 11.78
CA LEU A 82 -1.97 -7.86 10.95
C LEU A 82 -0.87 -7.38 11.88
N ASN A 83 0.37 -7.74 11.55
CA ASN A 83 1.55 -7.40 12.33
C ASN A 83 1.52 -5.92 12.74
N SER A 84 1.87 -5.70 14.00
CA SER A 84 1.97 -4.43 14.73
C SER A 84 1.99 -3.14 13.90
N PRO A 85 1.16 -2.13 14.24
CA PRO A 85 1.20 -0.83 13.59
C PRO A 85 2.35 -0.01 14.17
N VAL A 86 3.60 -0.31 13.81
CA VAL A 86 4.75 0.51 14.24
C VAL A 86 5.78 0.56 13.12
N SER A 87 5.66 1.56 12.24
CA SER A 87 6.80 2.26 11.61
C SER A 87 6.38 2.97 10.32
N VAL A 88 5.32 2.52 9.65
CA VAL A 88 5.04 3.01 8.29
C VAL A 88 4.28 4.34 8.22
N SER A 89 3.64 4.79 9.31
CA SER A 89 2.87 6.03 9.36
C SER A 89 3.66 7.27 9.83
N LYS A 90 4.96 7.14 10.10
CA LYS A 90 5.82 8.31 10.36
C LYS A 90 6.49 8.74 9.06
N PRO A 91 6.47 10.04 8.71
CA PRO A 91 7.40 10.56 7.72
C PRO A 91 8.83 10.18 8.13
N GLY A 92 9.68 9.90 7.14
CA GLY A 92 11.11 9.66 7.41
C GLY A 92 11.74 10.82 8.17
N PRO A 93 12.91 10.63 8.80
CA PRO A 93 13.61 11.68 9.55
C PRO A 93 13.94 12.94 8.74
N GLU A 94 13.80 12.88 7.41
CA GLU A 94 14.01 14.00 6.48
C GLU A 94 12.79 14.90 6.29
N PHE A 95 11.64 14.60 6.90
CA PHE A 95 10.43 15.41 6.79
C PHE A 95 10.38 16.47 7.90
N THR A 96 10.91 17.67 7.63
CA THR A 96 10.71 18.86 8.46
C THR A 96 9.32 19.44 8.22
N PHE A 97 8.53 19.60 9.28
CA PHE A 97 7.30 20.38 9.25
C PHE A 97 7.68 21.86 9.22
N PHE A 98 7.25 22.58 8.17
CA PHE A 98 7.27 24.04 8.13
C PHE A 98 6.04 24.61 8.84
#